data_AF-A0A6I1MQN5-F1
#
_entry.id   AF-A0A6I1MQN5-F1
#
_cell.length_a   1.000
_cell.length_b   1.000
_cell.length_c   1.000
_cell.angle_alpha   90.00
_cell.angle_beta   90.00
_cell.angle_gamma   90.00
#
_symmetry.space_group_name_H-M   'P 1'
#
loop_
_entity.id
_entity.type
_entity.pdbx_description
1 polymer ?
#
loop_
_entity_poly.entity_id
_entity_poly.type
_entity_poly.pdbx_seq_one_letter_code
_entity_poly.pdbx_strand_id
1 'polypeptide(L)'
;MPEFIKLDIYESIKNLEEGQTIELKDVFIGTEKELKPRLILTKLNKYQTEKRGTFNPRSINWNCLNTYITNVNDSILSTEEIHLFYSLRWQVKLMFKIWKSLFKIHEVKRVKIQRFKCFFYGRLIALLFSSNIVYLYNFTIFN
;
A
#
# COMPACT_ATOMS: atom_id res chain seq x y z
N MET A 1 -27.19 -23.66 8.14
CA MET A 1 -26.24 -22.91 7.28
C MET A 1 -25.72 -21.75 8.10
N PRO A 2 -24.42 -21.40 8.06
CA PRO A 2 -23.95 -20.23 8.81
C PRO A 2 -24.67 -18.97 8.31
N GLU A 3 -25.28 -18.24 9.23
CA GLU A 3 -25.94 -16.97 8.94
C GLU A 3 -24.86 -15.89 8.75
N PHE A 4 -24.91 -15.21 7.61
CA PHE A 4 -23.98 -14.13 7.31
C PHE A 4 -24.66 -12.80 7.59
N ILE A 5 -24.07 -12.01 8.49
CA ILE A 5 -24.56 -10.69 8.83
C ILE A 5 -23.79 -9.66 8.01
N LYS A 6 -24.50 -8.70 7.43
CA LYS A 6 -23.86 -7.58 6.74
C LYS A 6 -23.12 -6.74 7.79
N LEU A 7 -21.79 -6.68 7.67
CA LEU A 7 -20.97 -5.86 8.55
C LEU A 7 -21.21 -4.37 8.25
N ASP A 8 -21.71 -3.62 9.22
CA ASP A 8 -21.64 -2.16 9.18
C ASP A 8 -20.31 -1.70 9.80
N ILE A 9 -19.42 -1.23 8.92
CA ILE A 9 -18.10 -0.73 9.30
C ILE A 9 -18.25 0.48 10.23
N TYR A 10 -19.29 1.32 10.06
CA TYR A 10 -19.45 2.52 10.85
C TYR A 10 -19.81 2.27 12.31
N GLU A 11 -20.68 1.29 12.57
CA GLU A 11 -21.01 0.88 13.95
C GLU A 11 -19.77 0.34 14.67
N SER A 12 -18.93 -0.40 13.93
CA SER A 12 -17.67 -0.94 14.44
C SER A 12 -16.66 0.17 14.81
N ILE A 13 -16.76 1.35 14.19
CA ILE A 13 -15.83 2.49 14.38
C ILE A 13 -16.30 3.46 15.47
N LYS A 14 -17.62 3.58 15.70
CA LYS A 14 -18.17 4.54 16.68
C LYS A 14 -17.56 4.38 18.07
N ASN A 15 -17.28 3.14 18.46
CA ASN A 15 -16.77 2.79 19.79
C ASN A 15 -15.23 2.87 19.91
N LEU A 16 -14.51 3.22 18.84
CA LEU A 16 -13.05 3.28 18.85
C LEU A 16 -12.52 4.64 19.28
N GLU A 17 -11.41 4.65 20.00
CA GLU A 17 -10.65 5.88 20.29
C GLU A 17 -9.78 6.29 19.09
N GLU A 18 -9.36 7.56 19.06
CA GLU A 18 -8.45 8.06 18.01
C GLU A 18 -7.11 7.30 18.06
N GLY A 19 -6.67 6.76 16.93
CA GLY A 19 -5.45 5.95 16.81
C GLY A 19 -5.64 4.46 17.08
N GLN A 20 -6.80 4.03 17.58
CA GLN A 20 -7.05 2.62 17.86
C GLN A 20 -7.28 1.81 16.58
N THR A 21 -6.76 0.59 16.58
CA THR A 21 -6.89 -0.35 15.46
C THR A 21 -7.65 -1.60 15.92
N ILE A 22 -8.61 -2.03 15.10
CA ILE A 22 -9.33 -3.31 15.26
C ILE A 22 -9.04 -4.23 14.11
N GLU A 23 -9.11 -5.52 14.40
CA GLU A 23 -8.94 -6.58 13.43
C GLU A 23 -10.17 -7.48 13.42
N LEU A 24 -10.66 -7.78 12.21
CA LEU A 24 -11.79 -8.67 11.96
C LEU A 24 -11.30 -9.82 11.07
N LYS A 25 -11.25 -11.04 11.61
CA LYS A 25 -10.70 -12.24 10.96
C LYS A 25 -11.74 -13.06 10.16
N ASP A 26 -13.03 -12.85 10.41
CA ASP A 26 -14.14 -13.57 9.79
C ASP A 26 -14.95 -12.70 8.80
N VAL A 27 -14.24 -11.93 7.97
CA VAL A 27 -14.87 -11.08 6.95
C VAL A 27 -14.81 -11.77 5.59
N PHE A 28 -15.94 -11.81 4.89
CA PHE A 28 -16.02 -12.23 3.50
C PHE A 28 -16.27 -11.03 2.61
N ILE A 29 -15.53 -10.93 1.51
CA ILE A 29 -15.61 -9.79 0.58
C ILE A 29 -16.17 -10.28 -0.75
N GLY A 30 -17.21 -9.60 -1.25
CA GLY A 30 -17.83 -9.89 -2.53
C GLY A 30 -18.98 -10.89 -2.45
N THR A 31 -19.54 -11.23 -3.62
CA THR A 31 -20.63 -12.20 -3.78
C THR A 31 -20.13 -13.64 -3.63
N GLU A 32 -18.90 -13.90 -4.09
CA GLU A 32 -18.23 -15.19 -4.02
C GLU A 32 -17.41 -15.25 -2.72
N LYS A 33 -17.91 -16.00 -1.74
CA LYS A 33 -17.40 -16.06 -0.35
C LYS A 33 -16.20 -16.99 -0.21
N GLU A 34 -15.23 -16.90 -1.12
CA GLU A 34 -14.12 -17.87 -1.19
C GLU A 34 -12.94 -17.51 -0.28
N LEU A 35 -12.73 -16.22 -0.03
CA LEU A 35 -11.58 -15.74 0.74
C LEU A 35 -12.02 -15.24 2.11
N LYS A 36 -11.28 -15.64 3.15
CA LYS A 36 -11.36 -15.13 4.53
C LYS A 36 -10.19 -14.19 4.82
N PRO A 37 -10.18 -12.96 4.28
CA PRO A 37 -9.16 -11.99 4.61
C PRO A 37 -9.32 -11.46 6.04
N ARG A 38 -8.19 -11.00 6.58
CA ARG A 38 -8.14 -10.12 7.75
C ARG A 38 -8.48 -8.71 7.30
N LEU A 39 -9.49 -8.13 7.91
CA LEU A 39 -9.86 -6.72 7.75
C LEU A 39 -9.35 -5.95 8.95
N ILE A 40 -8.46 -4.99 8.71
CA ILE A 40 -7.89 -4.12 9.74
C ILE A 40 -8.45 -2.71 9.55
N LEU A 41 -9.01 -2.15 10.61
CA LEU A 41 -9.60 -0.82 10.62
C LEU A 41 -8.88 0.02 11.68
N THR A 42 -8.30 1.14 11.26
CA THR A 42 -7.63 2.08 12.14
C THR A 42 -8.37 3.40 12.12
N LYS A 43 -8.81 3.88 13.29
CA LYS A 43 -9.41 5.21 13.44
C LYS A 43 -8.30 6.25 13.47
N LEU A 44 -8.43 7.28 12.64
CA LEU A 44 -7.41 8.32 12.47
C LEU A 44 -7.65 9.50 13.39
N ASN A 45 -6.55 10.16 13.75
CA ASN A 45 -6.60 11.38 14.55
C ASN A 45 -7.13 12.55 13.70
N LYS A 46 -7.68 13.57 14.36
CA LYS A 46 -8.20 14.77 13.69
C LYS A 46 -7.18 15.42 12.76
N TYR A 47 -5.94 15.58 13.22
CA TYR A 47 -4.83 16.12 12.40
C TYR A 47 -4.57 15.34 11.11
N GLN A 48 -4.59 14.00 11.17
CA GLN A 48 -4.38 13.15 10.00
C GLN A 48 -5.56 13.22 9.03
N THR A 49 -6.77 13.38 9.56
CA THR A 49 -8.00 13.52 8.78
C THR A 49 -8.03 14.87 8.03
N GLU A 50 -7.62 15.96 8.68
CA GLU A 50 -7.55 17.29 8.08
C GLU A 50 -6.55 17.35 6.91
N LYS A 51 -5.39 16.70 7.05
CA LYS A 51 -4.39 16.59 5.97
C LYS A 51 -4.89 15.89 4.71
N ARG A 52 -5.96 15.08 4.80
CA ARG A 52 -6.53 14.35 3.64
C ARG A 52 -7.47 15.20 2.78
N GLY A 53 -7.89 16.37 3.26
CA GLY A 53 -8.82 17.26 2.56
C GLY A 53 -10.25 16.72 2.49
N THR A 54 -11.23 17.61 2.35
CA THR A 54 -12.66 17.29 2.26
C THR A 54 -13.12 17.34 0.82
N PHE A 55 -13.21 16.17 0.17
CA PHE A 55 -13.57 16.08 -1.24
C PHE A 55 -15.07 15.78 -1.50
N ASN A 56 -15.80 15.15 -0.56
CA ASN A 56 -17.21 14.81 -0.74
C ASN A 56 -17.92 14.58 0.63
N PRO A 57 -19.13 15.10 0.90
CA PRO A 57 -19.86 14.82 2.15
C PRO A 57 -20.04 13.33 2.47
N ARG A 58 -20.16 12.46 1.44
CA ARG A 58 -20.21 10.99 1.61
C ARG A 58 -18.88 10.37 2.02
N SER A 59 -17.75 11.03 1.72
CA SER A 59 -16.41 10.53 2.02
C SER A 59 -15.83 11.08 3.32
N ILE A 60 -16.47 12.08 3.94
CA ILE A 60 -16.01 12.66 5.22
C ILE A 60 -15.88 11.57 6.28
N ASN A 61 -16.86 10.66 6.37
CA ASN A 61 -16.85 9.58 7.35
C ASN A 61 -15.84 8.47 7.04
N TRP A 62 -15.40 8.32 5.79
CA TRP A 62 -14.33 7.37 5.42
C TRP A 62 -12.95 7.99 5.57
N ASN A 63 -12.84 9.33 5.52
CA ASN A 63 -11.56 10.02 5.61
C ASN A 63 -10.91 9.87 6.99
N CYS A 64 -11.71 9.69 8.05
CA CYS A 64 -11.23 9.43 9.41
C CYS A 64 -10.84 7.96 9.64
N LEU A 65 -10.87 7.13 8.61
CA LEU A 65 -10.59 5.72 8.69
C LEU A 65 -9.43 5.32 7.76
N ASN A 66 -8.60 4.41 8.25
CA ASN A 66 -7.73 3.59 7.43
C ASN A 66 -8.23 2.16 7.42
N THR A 67 -8.36 1.59 6.23
CA THR A 67 -8.84 0.23 6.04
C THR A 67 -7.82 -0.56 5.25
N TYR A 68 -7.41 -1.69 5.80
CA TYR A 68 -6.49 -2.63 5.18
C TYR A 68 -7.14 -4.01 5.10
N ILE A 69 -6.91 -4.69 3.98
CA ILE A 69 -7.39 -6.04 3.74
C ILE A 69 -6.15 -6.87 3.40
N THR A 70 -5.94 -7.95 4.14
CA THR A 70 -4.79 -8.84 3.92
C THR A 70 -5.17 -10.30 4.12
N ASN A 71 -4.58 -11.19 3.33
CA ASN A 71 -4.65 -12.64 3.54
C ASN A 71 -3.45 -13.18 4.35
N VAL A 72 -2.52 -12.31 4.72
CA VAL A 72 -1.29 -12.68 5.44
C VAL A 72 -1.63 -13.01 6.90
N ASN A 73 -1.15 -14.14 7.40
CA ASN A 73 -1.40 -14.55 8.77
C ASN A 73 -0.75 -13.60 9.78
N ASP A 74 -1.35 -13.51 10.96
CA ASP A 74 -0.92 -12.67 12.09
C ASP A 74 0.47 -13.04 12.61
N SER A 75 0.85 -14.31 12.45
CA SER A 75 2.20 -14.79 12.78
C SER A 75 3.30 -14.21 11.89
N ILE A 76 2.96 -13.72 10.68
CA ILE A 76 3.91 -13.18 9.71
C ILE A 76 3.88 -11.66 9.70
N LEU A 77 2.68 -11.07 9.83
CA LEU A 77 2.49 -9.63 9.80
C LEU A 77 1.48 -9.24 10.87
N SER A 78 1.96 -8.59 11.91
CA SER A 78 1.13 -8.12 13.01
C SER A 78 0.29 -6.92 12.60
N THR A 79 -0.82 -6.69 13.31
CA THR A 79 -1.76 -5.59 13.02
C THR A 79 -1.10 -4.21 13.07
N GLU A 80 -0.10 -4.00 13.92
CA GLU A 80 0.63 -2.73 14.05
C GLU A 80 1.57 -2.48 12.86
N GLU A 81 2.18 -3.53 12.32
CA GLU A 81 3.13 -3.44 11.21
C GLU A 81 2.44 -3.23 9.86
N ILE A 82 1.15 -3.58 9.73
CA ILE A 82 0.40 -3.47 8.47
C ILE A 82 0.42 -2.06 7.91
N HIS A 83 0.24 -1.05 8.78
CA HIS A 83 0.28 0.34 8.33
C HIS A 83 1.66 0.71 7.76
N LEU A 84 2.73 0.32 8.45
CA LEU A 84 4.11 0.56 8.01
C LEU A 84 4.39 -0.18 6.70
N PHE A 85 4.00 -1.45 6.60
CA PHE A 85 4.17 -2.25 5.39
C PHE A 85 3.41 -1.65 4.21
N TYR A 86 2.16 -1.22 4.40
CA TYR A 86 1.37 -0.60 3.34
C TYR A 86 1.93 0.76 2.90
N SER A 87 2.66 1.47 3.78
CA SER A 87 3.36 2.70 3.42
C SER A 87 4.44 2.47 2.34
N LEU A 88 5.05 1.28 2.31
CA LEU A 88 6.05 0.90 1.30
C LEU A 88 5.48 0.89 -0.11
N ARG A 89 4.16 0.64 -0.27
CA ARG A 89 3.49 0.71 -1.59
C ARG A 89 3.69 2.08 -2.24
N TRP A 90 3.68 3.16 -1.45
CA TRP A 90 3.93 4.51 -1.97
C TRP A 90 5.39 4.70 -2.37
N GLN A 91 6.34 4.17 -1.60
CA GLN A 91 7.77 4.19 -1.95
C GLN A 91 8.03 3.48 -3.27
N VAL A 92 7.43 2.31 -3.49
CA VAL A 92 7.51 1.59 -4.77
C VAL A 92 6.97 2.43 -5.92
N LYS A 93 5.82 3.09 -5.75
CA LYS A 93 5.25 3.99 -6.77
C LYS A 93 6.20 5.16 -7.07
N LEU A 94 6.78 5.78 -6.05
CA LEU A 94 7.72 6.88 -6.21
C LEU A 94 8.99 6.42 -6.95
N MET A 95 9.52 5.25 -6.60
CA MET A 95 10.66 4.63 -7.26
C MET A 95 10.38 4.43 -8.76
N PHE A 96 9.22 3.87 -9.13
CA PHE A 96 8.82 3.75 -10.53
C PHE A 96 8.65 5.11 -11.24
N LYS A 97 8.21 6.16 -10.53
CA LYS A 97 8.13 7.51 -11.09
C LYS A 97 9.51 8.06 -11.42
N ILE A 98 10.48 7.88 -10.53
CA ILE A 98 11.88 8.27 -10.73
C ILE A 98 12.49 7.49 -11.90
N TRP A 99 12.31 6.17 -11.94
CA TRP A 99 12.85 5.33 -13.02
C TRP A 99 12.28 5.70 -14.38
N LYS A 100 10.99 6.03 -14.46
CA LYS A 100 10.38 6.54 -15.69
C LYS A 100 10.97 7.88 -16.10
N SER A 101 11.21 8.79 -15.16
CA SER A 101 11.77 10.13 -15.44
C SER A 101 13.23 10.06 -15.90
N LEU A 102 14.08 9.37 -15.14
CA LEU A 102 15.53 9.37 -15.34
C LEU A 102 15.98 8.35 -16.40
N PHE A 103 15.47 7.12 -16.32
CA PHE A 103 15.91 6.01 -17.18
C PHE A 103 14.97 5.78 -18.36
N LYS A 104 13.87 6.54 -18.42
CA LYS A 104 12.91 6.49 -19.53
C LYS A 104 12.42 5.08 -19.84
N ILE A 105 12.29 4.23 -18.82
CA ILE A 105 11.99 2.79 -18.97
C ILE A 105 10.70 2.51 -19.74
N HIS A 106 9.80 3.49 -19.78
CA HIS A 106 8.52 3.45 -20.50
C HIS A 106 8.64 3.84 -21.98
N GLU A 107 9.71 4.54 -22.37
CA GLU A 107 9.99 4.87 -23.77
C GLU A 107 10.62 3.65 -24.45
N VAL A 108 9.85 3.02 -25.34
CA VAL A 108 10.27 1.83 -26.08
C VAL A 108 10.09 2.08 -27.57
N LYS A 109 11.18 1.91 -28.35
CA LYS A 109 11.11 1.93 -29.81
C LYS A 109 10.54 0.59 -30.31
N ARG A 110 9.76 0.61 -31.39
CA ARG A 110 9.31 -0.61 -32.05
C ARG A 110 10.53 -1.32 -32.66
N VAL A 111 10.98 -2.39 -32.01
CA VAL A 111 12.12 -3.21 -32.42
C VAL A 111 11.80 -4.69 -32.21
N LYS A 112 12.61 -5.57 -32.80
CA LYS A 112 12.52 -7.02 -32.54
C LYS A 112 12.60 -7.31 -31.03
N ILE A 113 11.84 -8.31 -30.57
CA ILE A 113 11.72 -8.65 -29.14
C ILE A 113 13.08 -8.90 -28.46
N GLN A 114 14.05 -9.48 -29.16
CA GLN A 114 15.39 -9.73 -28.65
C GLN A 114 16.13 -8.41 -28.34
N ARG A 115 16.03 -7.43 -29.25
CA ARG A 115 16.63 -6.11 -29.06
C ARG A 115 15.93 -5.33 -27.96
N PHE A 116 14.61 -5.47 -27.84
CA PHE A 116 13.86 -4.92 -26.72
C PHE A 116 14.31 -5.49 -25.38
N LYS A 117 14.39 -6.83 -25.25
CA LYS A 117 14.85 -7.50 -24.03
C LYS A 117 16.25 -7.03 -23.62
N CYS A 118 17.21 -7.01 -24.55
CA CYS A 118 18.57 -6.53 -24.29
C CYS A 118 18.57 -5.07 -23.77
N PHE A 119 17.84 -4.18 -24.44
CA PHE A 119 17.73 -2.78 -24.04
C PHE A 119 17.06 -2.60 -22.67
N PHE A 120 16.00 -3.37 -22.41
CA PHE A 120 15.28 -3.35 -21.14
C PHE A 120 16.16 -3.85 -19.98
N TYR A 121 16.85 -4.97 -20.16
CA TYR A 121 17.79 -5.48 -19.15
C TYR A 121 18.96 -4.52 -18.92
N GLY A 122 19.51 -3.92 -19.99
CA GLY A 122 20.54 -2.89 -19.85
C GLY A 122 20.10 -1.70 -18.99
N ARG A 123 18.86 -1.24 -19.16
CA ARG A 123 18.27 -0.18 -18.32
C ARG A 123 18.06 -0.62 -16.88
N LEU A 124 17.62 -1.86 -16.64
CA LEU A 124 17.46 -2.40 -15.28
C LEU A 124 18.80 -2.55 -14.56
N ILE A 125 19.85 -2.97 -15.27
CA ILE A 125 21.20 -3.08 -14.72
C ILE A 125 21.74 -1.69 -14.38
N ALA A 126 21.60 -0.71 -15.29
CA ALA A 126 22.01 0.68 -15.02
C ALA A 126 21.26 1.28 -13.82
N LEU A 127 19.98 0.97 -13.68
CA LEU A 127 19.17 1.34 -12.51
C LEU A 127 19.77 0.76 -11.22
N LEU A 128 20.03 -0.54 -11.18
CA LEU A 128 20.64 -1.21 -10.02
C LEU A 128 22.00 -0.58 -9.66
N PHE A 129 22.87 -0.35 -10.63
CA PHE A 129 24.16 0.32 -10.39
C PHE A 129 23.98 1.73 -9.81
N SER A 130 23.09 2.54 -10.40
CA SER A 130 22.84 3.90 -9.90
C SER A 130 22.30 3.92 -8.48
N SER A 131 21.39 3.00 -8.13
CA SER A 131 20.84 2.89 -6.77
C SER A 131 21.89 2.44 -5.76
N ASN A 132 22.78 1.52 -6.14
CA ASN A 132 23.90 1.09 -5.28
C ASN A 132 24.88 2.23 -5.02
N ILE A 133 25.23 3.03 -6.02
CA ILE A 133 26.12 4.19 -5.85
C ILE A 133 25.52 5.20 -4.87
N VAL A 134 24.24 5.53 -5.04
CA VAL A 134 23.54 6.46 -4.12
C VAL A 134 23.50 5.90 -2.70
N TYR A 135 23.25 4.60 -2.55
CA TYR A 135 23.26 3.95 -1.24
C TYR A 135 24.63 4.02 -0.57
N LEU A 136 25.69 3.66 -1.29
CA LEU A 136 27.08 3.73 -0.79
C LEU A 136 27.47 5.15 -0.39
N TYR A 137 27.12 6.13 -1.22
CA TYR A 137 27.39 7.55 -0.94
C TYR A 137 26.70 8.01 0.35
N ASN A 138 25.41 7.72 0.50
CA ASN A 138 24.67 8.07 1.72
C ASN A 138 25.23 7.34 2.95
N PHE A 139 25.60 6.06 2.81
CA PHE A 139 26.21 5.30 3.90
C PHE A 139 27.55 5.91 4.34
N THR A 140 28.35 6.43 3.42
CA THR A 140 29.69 6.94 3.73
C THR A 140 29.68 8.34 4.36
N ILE A 141 28.62 9.12 4.12
CA ILE A 141 28.55 10.52 4.60
C ILE A 141 27.76 10.66 5.90
N PHE A 142 26.75 9.81 6.11
CA PHE A 142 25.83 9.93 7.24
C PHE A 142 26.07 8.89 8.36
N ASN A 143 27.05 7.99 8.19
CA ASN A 143 27.57 7.07 9.20
C ASN A 143 29.08 7.28 9.32
#